data_AF-A0A522BIJ0-F1
#
_entry.id   AF-A0A522BIJ0-F1
#
_cell.length_a   1.000
_cell.length_b   1.000
_cell.length_c   1.000
_cell.angle_alpha   90.00
_cell.angle_beta   90.00
_cell.angle_gamma   90.00
#
_symmetry.space_group_name_H-M   'P 1'
#
loop_
_entity.id
_entity.type
_entity.pdbx_description
1 polymer ?
#
loop_
_entity_poly.entity_id
_entity_poly.type
_entity_poly.pdbx_seq_one_letter_code
_entity_poly.pdbx_strand_id
1 'polypeptide(L)'
;MEVSHERMAHFIFASDNLEEFQHLHAEDFGASAEELKATGRFDLRMTFPAGGKYRLGSDFQLEGNAVHKESALEVKGSAQEKTRWNYRRKAAAGDAEISLSVSPETPKSGFPVRFAFDLSKNGAPVGDLEPYLGAGAHIALFGEKSAASEHLHGDFASPGESETPSGHGGHHQASGSSRIIFSHAFPSPGRYRLWMQFRRAGKVYTIPFDFEVM
;
A
#
# COMPACT_ATOMS: atom_id res chain seq x y z
N MET A 1 3.84 19.89 10.54
CA MET A 1 3.91 18.80 9.57
C MET A 1 5.35 18.51 9.26
N GLU A 2 5.68 17.22 9.18
CA GLU A 2 7.04 16.71 9.12
C GLU A 2 7.14 15.70 7.98
N VAL A 3 8.34 15.56 7.40
CA VAL A 3 8.58 14.55 6.36
C VAL A 3 8.62 13.18 7.02
N SER A 4 7.85 12.25 6.49
CA SER A 4 7.83 10.84 6.87
C SER A 4 7.74 10.00 5.61
N HIS A 5 8.46 8.88 5.55
CA HIS A 5 8.51 8.07 4.33
C HIS A 5 8.86 8.91 3.08
N GLU A 6 9.85 9.81 3.24
CA GLU A 6 10.34 10.72 2.20
C GLU A 6 9.31 11.70 1.61
N ARG A 7 8.12 11.82 2.21
CA ARG A 7 7.04 12.72 1.75
C ARG A 7 6.40 13.47 2.93
N MET A 8 5.79 14.61 2.65
CA MET A 8 5.10 15.42 3.66
C MET A 8 3.73 14.85 4.05
N ALA A 9 3.05 14.23 3.08
CA ALA A 9 1.78 13.57 3.26
C ALA A 9 1.57 12.52 2.17
N HIS A 10 0.87 11.44 2.50
CA HIS A 10 0.41 10.44 1.55
C HIS A 10 -1.10 10.59 1.35
N PHE A 11 -1.53 10.63 0.09
CA PHE A 11 -2.94 10.69 -0.27
C PHE A 11 -3.32 9.43 -1.03
N ILE A 12 -4.22 8.64 -0.47
CA ILE A 12 -4.59 7.32 -0.98
C ILE A 12 -6.05 7.36 -1.40
N PHE A 13 -6.29 7.22 -2.71
CA PHE A 13 -7.61 7.20 -3.30
C PHE A 13 -7.95 5.78 -3.72
N ALA A 14 -9.14 5.30 -3.35
CA ALA A 14 -9.70 4.08 -3.89
C ALA A 14 -11.16 4.30 -4.28
N SER A 15 -11.58 3.81 -5.44
CA SER A 15 -13.01 3.80 -5.78
C SER A 15 -13.77 2.91 -4.79
N ASP A 16 -15.07 3.17 -4.56
CA ASP A 16 -15.86 2.43 -3.57
C ASP A 16 -15.95 0.93 -3.92
N ASN A 17 -15.97 0.60 -5.22
CA ASN A 17 -15.91 -0.78 -5.75
C ASN A 17 -14.51 -1.43 -5.66
N LEU A 18 -13.49 -0.68 -5.24
CA LEU A 18 -12.08 -1.06 -5.10
C LEU A 18 -11.39 -1.48 -6.40
N GLU A 19 -11.89 -1.06 -7.56
CA GLU A 19 -11.23 -1.36 -8.85
C GLU A 19 -10.15 -0.33 -9.19
N GLU A 20 -10.29 0.91 -8.70
CA GLU A 20 -9.37 2.00 -8.98
C GLU A 20 -8.60 2.40 -7.73
N PHE A 21 -7.31 2.71 -7.91
CA PHE A 21 -6.41 3.07 -6.83
C PHE A 21 -5.36 4.07 -7.28
N GLN A 22 -5.11 5.10 -6.47
CA GLN A 22 -4.01 6.04 -6.65
C GLN A 22 -3.38 6.37 -5.30
N HIS A 23 -2.05 6.43 -5.27
CA HIS A 23 -1.27 6.86 -4.12
C HIS A 23 -0.39 8.02 -4.57
N LEU A 24 -0.71 9.21 -4.08
CA LEU A 24 -0.19 10.48 -4.59
C LEU A 24 0.44 11.30 -3.48
N HIS A 25 1.39 12.14 -3.88
CA HIS A 25 2.06 13.11 -3.03
C HIS A 25 2.10 14.46 -3.75
N ALA A 26 2.00 15.56 -3.02
CA ALA A 26 2.04 16.89 -3.65
C ALA A 26 3.40 17.16 -4.33
N GLU A 27 4.47 16.55 -3.81
CA GLU A 27 5.82 16.59 -4.38
C GLU A 27 5.90 15.97 -5.78
N ASP A 28 5.02 15.02 -6.11
CA ASP A 28 4.94 14.43 -7.45
C ASP A 28 4.49 15.47 -8.51
N PHE A 29 3.92 16.60 -8.06
CA PHE A 29 3.44 17.70 -8.90
C PHE A 29 4.31 18.96 -8.81
N GLY A 30 5.50 18.85 -8.20
CA GLY A 30 6.53 19.90 -8.17
C GLY A 30 6.55 20.76 -6.91
N ALA A 31 5.70 20.48 -5.92
CA ALA A 31 5.76 21.16 -4.63
C ALA A 31 7.03 20.76 -3.85
N SER A 32 7.68 21.73 -3.18
CA SER A 32 8.79 21.42 -2.27
C SER A 32 8.28 21.14 -0.85
N ALA A 33 9.01 20.31 -0.09
CA ALA A 33 8.65 20.07 1.31
C ALA A 33 8.64 21.36 2.15
N GLU A 34 9.48 22.34 1.83
CA GLU A 34 9.50 23.65 2.50
C GLU A 34 8.23 24.45 2.23
N GLU A 35 7.77 24.48 0.97
CA GLU A 35 6.51 25.13 0.57
C GLU A 35 5.30 24.49 1.25
N LEU A 36 5.23 23.16 1.25
CA LEU A 36 4.14 22.40 1.87
C LEU A 36 4.10 22.66 3.39
N LYS A 37 5.25 22.73 4.06
CA LYS A 37 5.33 23.07 5.50
C LYS A 37 4.86 24.49 5.79
N ALA A 38 5.26 25.45 4.96
CA ALA A 38 4.93 26.85 5.18
C ALA A 38 3.44 27.16 4.94
N THR A 39 2.81 26.47 3.98
CA THR A 39 1.44 26.75 3.55
C THR A 39 0.40 25.82 4.14
N GLY A 40 0.78 24.59 4.49
CA GLY A 40 -0.16 23.53 4.87
C GLY A 40 -1.13 23.14 3.74
N ARG A 41 -0.82 23.50 2.49
CA ARG A 41 -1.66 23.26 1.32
C ARG A 41 -1.04 22.19 0.43
N PHE A 42 -1.86 21.21 0.04
CA PHE A 42 -1.44 20.08 -0.79
C PHE A 42 -2.28 20.06 -2.06
N ASP A 43 -1.72 20.54 -3.16
CA ASP A 43 -2.39 20.49 -4.46
C ASP A 43 -2.04 19.18 -5.18
N LEU A 44 -3.08 18.41 -5.52
CA LEU A 44 -2.95 17.14 -6.24
C LEU A 44 -3.60 17.27 -7.62
N ARG A 45 -3.01 16.62 -8.63
CA ARG A 45 -3.60 16.53 -9.96
C ARG A 45 -3.85 15.08 -10.31
N MET A 46 -5.11 14.71 -10.48
CA MET A 46 -5.49 13.34 -10.81
C MET A 46 -6.58 13.30 -11.88
N THR A 47 -6.54 12.25 -12.68
CA THR A 47 -7.65 11.88 -13.57
C THR A 47 -8.34 10.67 -12.95
N PHE A 48 -9.66 10.75 -12.79
CA PHE A 48 -10.47 9.63 -12.33
C PHE A 48 -10.90 8.79 -13.53
N PRO A 49 -10.54 7.50 -13.59
CA PRO A 49 -10.85 6.65 -14.75
C PRO A 49 -12.33 6.26 -14.82
N ALA A 50 -13.06 6.33 -13.70
CA ALA A 50 -14.49 6.07 -13.63
C ALA A 50 -15.21 7.07 -12.71
N GLY A 51 -16.50 7.27 -12.94
CA GLY A 51 -17.38 7.99 -12.02
C GLY A 51 -17.74 7.18 -10.77
N GLY A 52 -18.44 7.82 -9.83
CA GLY A 52 -18.88 7.25 -8.57
C GLY A 52 -18.09 7.77 -7.37
N LYS A 53 -18.36 7.15 -6.22
CA LYS A 53 -17.74 7.49 -4.94
C LYS A 53 -16.31 6.97 -4.85
N TYR A 54 -15.40 7.79 -4.35
CA TYR A 54 -14.04 7.41 -3.96
C TYR A 54 -13.82 7.68 -2.48
N ARG A 55 -13.13 6.76 -1.82
CA ARG A 55 -12.60 6.88 -0.47
C ARG A 55 -11.20 7.47 -0.52
N LEU A 56 -10.89 8.36 0.41
CA LEU A 56 -9.61 9.04 0.52
C LEU A 56 -9.06 8.93 1.95
N GLY A 57 -7.95 8.21 2.08
CA GLY A 57 -7.08 8.24 3.26
C GLY A 57 -5.97 9.30 3.09
N SER A 58 -5.72 10.09 4.13
CA SER A 58 -4.63 11.05 4.18
C SER A 58 -3.76 10.80 5.41
N ASP A 59 -2.49 10.48 5.18
CA ASP A 59 -1.51 10.19 6.22
C ASP A 59 -0.42 11.24 6.25
N PHE A 60 -0.17 11.80 7.43
CA PHE A 60 0.88 12.80 7.64
C PHE A 60 1.34 12.85 9.09
N GLN A 61 2.54 13.39 9.32
CA GLN A 61 3.02 13.69 10.67
C GLN A 61 2.61 15.11 11.06
N LEU A 62 2.17 15.28 12.31
CA LEU A 62 1.90 16.57 12.91
C LEU A 62 2.39 16.59 14.36
N GLU A 63 3.38 17.44 14.63
CA GLU A 63 3.94 17.62 15.99
C GLU A 63 4.46 16.30 16.57
N GLY A 64 5.16 15.52 15.73
CA GLY A 64 5.69 14.20 16.07
C GLY A 64 4.65 13.07 16.14
N ASN A 65 3.36 13.35 15.86
CA ASN A 65 2.30 12.34 15.89
C ASN A 65 1.86 11.95 14.49
N ALA A 66 1.70 10.64 14.26
CA ALA A 66 1.10 10.14 13.03
C ALA A 66 -0.41 10.44 13.03
N VAL A 67 -0.88 11.08 11.96
CA VAL A 67 -2.28 11.44 11.77
C VAL A 67 -2.79 10.77 10.51
N HIS A 68 -3.85 9.98 10.68
CA HIS A 68 -4.64 9.42 9.60
C HIS A 68 -6.01 10.11 9.54
N LYS A 69 -6.44 10.53 8.35
CA LYS A 69 -7.74 11.15 8.10
C LYS A 69 -8.46 10.49 6.95
N GLU A 70 -9.76 10.29 7.16
CA GLU A 70 -10.66 9.75 6.15
C GLU A 70 -11.56 10.81 5.58
N SER A 71 -11.79 10.72 4.27
CA SER A 71 -12.75 11.54 3.54
C SER A 71 -13.28 10.79 2.32
N ALA A 72 -14.25 11.38 1.65
CA ALA A 72 -14.80 10.82 0.42
C ALA A 72 -15.10 11.93 -0.58
N LEU A 73 -15.08 11.58 -1.86
CA LEU A 73 -15.43 12.46 -2.96
C LEU A 73 -16.36 11.73 -3.93
N GLU A 74 -17.23 12.48 -4.58
CA GLU A 74 -18.13 11.98 -5.62
C GLU A 74 -17.64 12.46 -6.99
N VAL A 75 -17.31 11.53 -7.89
CA VAL A 75 -16.88 11.83 -9.25
C VAL A 75 -18.04 11.65 -10.21
N LYS A 76 -18.37 12.68 -10.98
CA LYS A 76 -19.37 12.56 -12.04
C LYS A 76 -18.84 11.71 -13.20
N GLY A 77 -19.69 10.89 -13.78
CA GLY A 77 -19.37 10.06 -14.94
C GLY A 77 -19.99 8.67 -14.82
N SER A 78 -19.66 7.79 -15.75
CA SER A 78 -20.10 6.39 -15.70
C SER A 78 -19.35 5.66 -14.59
N ALA A 79 -20.09 5.10 -13.64
CA ALA A 79 -19.53 4.23 -12.63
C ALA A 79 -19.12 2.88 -13.24
N GLN A 80 -18.04 2.33 -12.74
CA GLN A 80 -17.61 0.97 -13.07
C GLN A 80 -18.22 -0.01 -12.06
N GLU A 81 -18.72 -1.14 -12.53
CA GLU A 81 -19.11 -2.23 -11.65
C GLU A 81 -17.87 -3.00 -11.17
N LYS A 82 -17.93 -3.56 -9.96
CA LYS A 82 -16.87 -4.47 -9.51
C LYS A 82 -16.84 -5.69 -10.42
N THR A 83 -15.69 -5.99 -11.02
CA THR A 83 -15.57 -7.13 -11.93
C THR A 83 -15.75 -8.46 -11.19
N ARG A 84 -14.85 -8.78 -10.25
CA ARG A 84 -14.94 -9.91 -9.32
C ARG A 84 -13.81 -9.83 -8.28
N TRP A 85 -14.03 -10.49 -7.14
CA TRP A 85 -12.96 -10.77 -6.19
C TRP A 85 -12.00 -11.83 -6.77
N ASN A 86 -10.70 -11.58 -6.65
CA ASN A 86 -9.64 -12.41 -7.21
C ASN A 86 -8.61 -12.80 -6.13
N TYR A 87 -8.84 -13.94 -5.49
CA TYR A 87 -8.00 -14.50 -4.43
C TYR A 87 -6.71 -15.17 -4.94
N ARG A 88 -6.13 -14.64 -6.03
CA ARG A 88 -4.85 -15.12 -6.56
C ARG A 88 -3.75 -14.96 -5.53
N ARG A 89 -2.78 -15.89 -5.56
CA ARG A 89 -1.55 -15.80 -4.78
C ARG A 89 -0.33 -15.43 -5.63
N LYS A 90 -0.52 -15.20 -6.92
CA LYS A 90 0.56 -14.88 -7.86
C LYS A 90 0.11 -13.81 -8.84
N ALA A 91 1.03 -12.93 -9.23
CA ALA A 91 0.80 -11.91 -10.23
C ALA A 91 2.10 -11.54 -10.96
N ALA A 92 1.97 -11.02 -12.18
CA ALA A 92 3.11 -10.52 -12.94
C ALA A 92 3.58 -9.15 -12.38
N ALA A 93 4.89 -8.96 -12.37
CA ALA A 93 5.59 -7.73 -12.01
C ALA A 93 6.65 -7.43 -13.06
N GLY A 94 6.21 -6.98 -14.24
CA GLY A 94 7.09 -6.80 -15.40
C GLY A 94 7.58 -8.14 -15.94
N ASP A 95 8.89 -8.37 -15.87
CA ASP A 95 9.54 -9.63 -16.27
C ASP A 95 9.72 -10.63 -15.11
N ALA A 96 9.18 -10.31 -13.93
CA ALA A 96 9.18 -11.16 -12.73
C ALA A 96 7.74 -11.57 -12.34
N GLU A 97 7.63 -12.50 -11.41
CA GLU A 97 6.40 -12.90 -10.73
C GLU A 97 6.52 -12.58 -9.24
N ILE A 98 5.47 -12.01 -8.66
CA ILE A 98 5.29 -11.86 -7.21
C ILE A 98 4.39 -12.99 -6.71
N SER A 99 4.84 -13.70 -5.67
CA SER A 99 4.10 -14.78 -5.00
C SER A 99 3.78 -14.39 -3.56
N LEU A 100 2.53 -14.59 -3.14
CA LEU A 100 2.01 -14.20 -1.85
C LEU A 100 1.74 -15.42 -0.97
N SER A 101 2.43 -15.46 0.17
CA SER A 101 2.17 -16.39 1.28
C SER A 101 1.49 -15.66 2.44
N VAL A 102 0.46 -16.27 3.03
CA VAL A 102 -0.28 -15.70 4.17
C VAL A 102 -0.35 -16.72 5.29
N SER A 103 -0.07 -16.28 6.52
CA SER A 103 -0.09 -17.11 7.72
C SER A 103 -0.85 -16.40 8.85
N PRO A 104 -1.91 -16.99 9.41
CA PRO A 104 -2.51 -18.26 9.02
C PRO A 104 -3.14 -18.20 7.62
N GLU A 105 -3.29 -19.36 6.96
CA GLU A 105 -3.86 -19.44 5.60
C GLU A 105 -5.29 -18.86 5.52
N THR A 106 -6.05 -19.01 6.61
CA THR A 106 -7.35 -18.37 6.80
C THR A 106 -7.25 -17.27 7.87
N PRO A 107 -7.10 -16.00 7.46
CA PRO A 107 -7.13 -14.84 8.35
C PRO A 107 -8.37 -14.82 9.23
N LYS A 108 -8.19 -14.48 10.50
CA LYS A 108 -9.27 -14.18 11.45
C LYS A 108 -9.11 -12.76 11.94
N SER A 109 -10.21 -12.01 11.95
CA SER A 109 -10.28 -10.67 12.50
C SER A 109 -9.82 -10.64 13.96
N GLY A 110 -9.12 -9.58 14.35
CA GLY A 110 -8.52 -9.39 15.67
C GLY A 110 -7.24 -10.21 15.92
N PHE A 111 -6.83 -11.10 15.02
CA PHE A 111 -5.60 -11.88 15.16
C PHE A 111 -4.52 -11.41 14.18
N PRO A 112 -3.23 -11.44 14.58
CA PRO A 112 -2.14 -11.14 13.66
C PRO A 112 -2.12 -12.08 12.46
N VAL A 113 -1.96 -11.50 11.28
CA VAL A 113 -1.79 -12.19 10.01
C VAL A 113 -0.48 -11.71 9.41
N ARG A 114 0.39 -12.65 9.08
CA ARG A 114 1.65 -12.40 8.39
C ARG A 114 1.46 -12.54 6.89
N PHE A 115 1.99 -11.58 6.16
CA PHE A 115 2.07 -11.57 4.71
C PHE A 115 3.53 -11.62 4.28
N ALA A 116 3.83 -12.47 3.31
CA ALA A 116 5.13 -12.52 2.67
C ALA A 116 4.97 -12.53 1.15
N PHE A 117 5.72 -11.65 0.49
CA PHE A 117 5.73 -11.50 -0.95
C PHE A 117 7.13 -11.83 -1.45
N ASP A 118 7.25 -12.94 -2.16
CA ASP A 118 8.49 -13.40 -2.77
C ASP A 118 8.48 -13.04 -4.26
N LEU A 119 9.54 -12.38 -4.73
CA LEU A 119 9.71 -12.05 -6.13
C LEU A 119 10.72 -12.97 -6.79
N SER A 120 10.34 -13.53 -7.93
CA SER A 120 11.20 -14.42 -8.72
C SER A 120 11.13 -14.11 -10.20
N LYS A 121 12.24 -14.35 -10.90
CA LYS A 121 12.35 -14.29 -12.36
C LYS A 121 12.92 -15.61 -12.85
N ASN A 122 12.21 -16.28 -13.76
CA ASN A 122 12.59 -17.60 -14.28
C ASN A 122 12.84 -18.65 -13.17
N GLY A 123 12.07 -18.59 -12.08
CA GLY A 123 12.18 -19.51 -10.95
C GLY A 123 13.31 -19.20 -9.95
N ALA A 124 14.13 -18.18 -10.20
CA ALA A 124 15.15 -17.72 -9.27
C ALA A 124 14.72 -16.43 -8.54
N PRO A 125 15.02 -16.27 -7.24
CA PRO A 125 14.75 -15.02 -6.52
C PRO A 125 15.41 -13.82 -7.20
N VAL A 126 14.70 -12.69 -7.25
CA VAL A 126 15.29 -11.44 -7.74
C VAL A 126 16.21 -10.82 -6.68
N GLY A 127 17.17 -9.98 -7.08
CA GLY A 127 18.10 -9.33 -6.14
C GLY A 127 18.13 -7.81 -6.27
N ASP A 128 17.12 -7.23 -6.92
CA ASP A 128 17.06 -5.84 -7.38
C ASP A 128 15.80 -5.10 -6.88
N LEU A 129 15.25 -5.54 -5.74
CA LEU A 129 14.29 -4.73 -4.98
C LEU A 129 14.97 -3.48 -4.46
N GLU A 130 14.28 -2.35 -4.60
CA GLU A 130 14.75 -1.04 -4.16
C GLU A 130 13.78 -0.48 -3.13
N PRO A 131 14.27 0.23 -2.11
CA PRO A 131 13.38 1.02 -1.25
C PRO A 131 12.54 1.97 -2.09
N TYR A 132 11.30 2.14 -1.68
CA TYR A 132 10.36 3.07 -2.24
C TYR A 132 9.81 3.93 -1.12
N LEU A 133 10.07 5.25 -1.18
CA LEU A 133 9.60 6.22 -0.19
C LEU A 133 10.01 5.81 1.25
N GLY A 134 11.27 5.39 1.41
CA GLY A 134 11.83 5.02 2.72
C GLY A 134 11.35 3.68 3.30
N ALA A 135 10.56 2.88 2.58
CA ALA A 135 10.13 1.53 2.97
C ALA A 135 10.48 0.48 1.91
N GLY A 136 10.44 -0.81 2.26
CA GLY A 136 10.57 -1.89 1.27
C GLY A 136 9.34 -2.00 0.36
N ALA A 137 8.18 -1.67 0.92
CA ALA A 137 6.94 -1.47 0.18
C ALA A 137 5.94 -0.59 0.95
N HIS A 138 5.02 0.04 0.22
CA HIS A 138 3.81 0.65 0.75
C HIS A 138 2.62 -0.25 0.47
N ILE A 139 1.74 -0.34 1.45
CA ILE A 139 0.56 -1.18 1.43
C ILE A 139 -0.65 -0.31 1.74
N ALA A 140 -1.63 -0.29 0.84
CA ALA A 140 -2.91 0.32 1.11
C ALA A 140 -3.99 -0.75 1.22
N LEU A 141 -4.68 -0.79 2.35
CA LEU A 141 -5.65 -1.83 2.66
C LEU A 141 -7.06 -1.24 2.83
N PHE A 142 -8.03 -1.85 2.17
CA PHE A 142 -9.42 -1.42 2.22
C PHE A 142 -10.36 -2.60 2.38
N GLY A 143 -11.28 -2.50 3.34
CA GLY A 143 -12.41 -3.43 3.47
C GLY A 143 -13.54 -3.07 2.51
N GLU A 144 -14.23 -4.06 1.96
CA GLU A 144 -15.37 -3.86 1.04
C GLU A 144 -16.45 -2.95 1.64
N LYS A 145 -16.76 -3.15 2.92
CA LYS A 145 -17.83 -2.42 3.63
C LYS A 145 -17.29 -1.43 4.67
N SER A 146 -15.97 -1.20 4.66
CA SER A 146 -15.31 -0.28 5.59
C SER A 146 -15.16 1.09 4.97
N ALA A 147 -15.49 2.14 5.72
CA ALA A 147 -15.09 3.49 5.34
C ALA A 147 -13.59 3.73 5.59
N ALA A 148 -12.98 2.98 6.51
CA ALA A 148 -11.58 3.09 6.84
C ALA A 148 -10.69 2.43 5.79
N SER A 149 -9.59 3.12 5.53
CA SER A 149 -8.39 2.74 4.82
C SER A 149 -7.25 2.60 5.82
N GLU A 150 -6.26 1.79 5.48
CA GLU A 150 -5.05 1.68 6.27
C GLU A 150 -3.84 1.79 5.34
N HIS A 151 -2.87 2.60 5.75
CA HIS A 151 -1.57 2.73 5.11
C HIS A 151 -0.52 2.04 5.96
N LEU A 152 0.04 0.97 5.44
CA LEU A 152 0.98 0.10 6.11
C LEU A 152 2.30 0.04 5.32
N HIS A 153 3.35 -0.40 5.98
CA HIS A 153 4.66 -0.56 5.37
C HIS A 153 5.14 -2.00 5.46
N GLY A 154 5.82 -2.44 4.40
CA GLY A 154 6.49 -3.74 4.33
C GLY A 154 8.00 -3.55 4.36
N ASP A 155 8.67 -4.43 5.09
CA ASP A 155 10.12 -4.44 5.21
C ASP A 155 10.72 -5.53 4.32
N PHE A 156 11.94 -5.30 3.84
CA PHE A 156 12.72 -6.35 3.21
C PHE A 156 13.12 -7.38 4.25
N ALA A 157 12.92 -8.66 3.94
CA ALA A 157 13.38 -9.72 4.82
C ALA A 157 14.92 -9.74 4.82
N SER A 158 15.51 -9.64 6.01
CA SER A 158 16.95 -9.88 6.23
C SER A 158 17.24 -11.38 6.32
N PRO A 159 18.39 -11.86 5.82
CA PRO A 159 18.81 -13.25 6.05
C PRO A 159 18.98 -13.52 7.56
N GLY A 160 18.18 -14.43 8.11
CA GLY A 160 18.35 -14.95 9.48
C GLY A 160 17.70 -14.13 10.61
N GLU A 161 16.95 -13.07 10.33
CA GLU A 161 16.16 -12.37 11.37
C GLU A 161 14.84 -13.11 11.68
N SER A 162 14.46 -13.15 12.96
CA SER A 162 13.15 -13.64 13.38
C SER A 162 12.06 -12.65 12.96
N GLU A 163 11.00 -13.22 12.41
CA GLU A 163 10.10 -12.58 11.45
C GLU A 163 8.98 -11.74 12.07
N THR A 164 9.29 -10.73 12.90
CA THR A 164 8.27 -9.77 13.37
C THR A 164 8.47 -8.37 12.81
N PRO A 165 8.09 -8.10 11.54
CA PRO A 165 7.93 -6.73 11.06
C PRO A 165 6.76 -6.08 11.79
N SER A 166 7.02 -4.90 12.35
CA SER A 166 5.98 -3.96 12.77
C SER A 166 5.35 -3.37 11.51
N GLY A 167 4.01 -3.40 11.40
CA GLY A 167 3.28 -2.77 10.28
C GLY A 167 3.49 -1.26 10.15
N HIS A 168 4.25 -0.64 11.06
CA HIS A 168 4.64 0.77 11.06
C HIS A 168 6.11 1.03 10.66
N GLY A 169 6.82 0.03 10.12
CA GLY A 169 8.10 0.19 9.42
C GLY A 169 9.31 0.48 10.30
N GLY A 170 10.26 -0.46 10.36
CA GLY A 170 11.63 -0.20 10.81
C GLY A 170 12.54 0.07 9.62
N HIS A 171 13.53 0.97 9.75
CA HIS A 171 14.48 1.31 8.68
C HIS A 171 15.45 0.15 8.35
N HIS A 172 14.98 -0.93 7.73
CA HIS A 172 15.84 -2.02 7.26
C HIS A 172 16.09 -1.88 5.75
N GLN A 173 17.19 -1.19 5.43
CA GLN A 173 17.77 -1.05 4.09
C GLN A 173 18.52 -2.34 3.71
N ALA A 174 17.82 -3.47 3.56
CA ALA A 174 18.43 -4.69 3.04
C ALA A 174 18.45 -4.66 1.50
N SER A 175 19.49 -4.04 0.92
CA SER A 175 19.79 -4.16 -0.51
C SER A 175 20.03 -5.63 -0.87
N GLY A 176 19.38 -6.12 -1.93
CA GLY A 176 19.53 -7.50 -2.41
C GLY A 176 18.48 -8.49 -1.89
N SER A 177 17.45 -8.04 -1.18
CA SER A 177 16.33 -8.90 -0.80
C SER A 177 15.44 -9.23 -2.00
N SER A 178 14.84 -10.42 -1.97
CA SER A 178 13.80 -10.87 -2.90
C SER A 178 12.41 -10.88 -2.28
N ARG A 179 12.32 -10.53 -0.99
CA ARG A 179 11.16 -10.82 -0.16
C ARG A 179 10.76 -9.60 0.66
N ILE A 180 9.47 -9.28 0.59
CA ILE A 180 8.84 -8.22 1.39
C ILE A 180 7.89 -8.87 2.39
N ILE A 181 7.92 -8.42 3.64
CA ILE A 181 7.13 -8.99 4.73
C ILE A 181 6.46 -7.89 5.54
N PHE A 182 5.21 -8.13 5.96
CA PHE A 182 4.52 -7.29 6.94
C PHE A 182 3.50 -8.11 7.73
N SER A 183 3.07 -7.59 8.87
CA SER A 183 2.02 -8.18 9.69
C SER A 183 0.89 -7.17 9.92
N HIS A 184 -0.34 -7.66 9.95
CA HIS A 184 -1.52 -6.84 10.19
C HIS A 184 -2.61 -7.66 10.90
N ALA A 185 -3.43 -7.02 11.72
CA ALA A 185 -4.59 -7.63 12.36
C ALA A 185 -5.85 -6.91 11.89
N PHE A 186 -6.69 -7.61 11.13
CA PHE A 186 -7.89 -7.03 10.54
C PHE A 186 -8.92 -6.67 11.60
N PRO A 187 -9.55 -5.49 11.55
CA PRO A 187 -10.48 -5.06 12.59
C PRO A 187 -11.81 -5.82 12.58
N SER A 188 -12.20 -6.39 11.44
CA SER A 188 -13.49 -7.08 11.29
C SER A 188 -13.44 -8.19 10.22
N PRO A 189 -14.41 -9.14 10.23
CA PRO A 189 -14.58 -10.10 9.16
C PRO A 189 -15.05 -9.42 7.86
N GLY A 190 -14.65 -9.96 6.72
CA GLY A 190 -15.12 -9.50 5.42
C GLY A 190 -14.12 -9.68 4.29
N ARG A 191 -14.44 -9.08 3.14
CA ARG A 191 -13.57 -9.05 1.97
C ARG A 191 -12.71 -7.79 2.00
N TYR A 192 -11.42 -7.96 1.74
CA TYR A 192 -10.44 -6.89 1.73
C TYR A 192 -9.68 -6.89 0.42
N ARG A 193 -9.35 -5.71 -0.09
CA ARG A 193 -8.36 -5.52 -1.15
C ARG A 193 -7.17 -4.77 -0.58
N LEU A 194 -5.99 -5.31 -0.87
CA LEU A 194 -4.71 -4.70 -0.59
C LEU A 194 -4.07 -4.30 -1.91
N TRP A 195 -3.52 -3.09 -2.00
CA TRP A 195 -2.60 -2.70 -3.05
C TRP A 195 -1.18 -2.70 -2.52
N MET A 196 -0.35 -3.58 -3.07
CA MET A 196 1.07 -3.69 -2.76
C MET A 196 1.85 -2.81 -3.73
N GLN A 197 2.57 -1.82 -3.21
CA GLN A 197 3.41 -0.92 -4.00
C GLN A 197 4.88 -1.07 -3.61
N PHE A 198 5.71 -1.52 -4.55
CA PHE A 198 7.15 -1.71 -4.36
C PHE A 198 7.92 -1.23 -5.59
N ARG A 199 9.23 -1.01 -5.43
CA ARG A 199 10.10 -0.57 -6.52
C ARG A 199 11.10 -1.66 -6.91
N ARG A 200 11.27 -1.83 -8.22
CA ARG A 200 12.25 -2.74 -8.82
C ARG A 200 12.70 -2.19 -10.17
N ALA A 201 14.01 -2.24 -10.44
CA ALA A 201 14.60 -1.80 -11.70
C ALA A 201 14.15 -0.36 -12.10
N GLY A 202 14.10 0.54 -11.12
CA GLY A 202 13.71 1.94 -11.29
C GLY A 202 12.21 2.17 -11.51
N LYS A 203 11.38 1.13 -11.44
CA LYS A 203 9.93 1.21 -11.68
C LYS A 203 9.15 0.85 -10.43
N VAL A 204 8.07 1.58 -10.20
CA VAL A 204 7.10 1.28 -9.14
C VAL A 204 6.04 0.33 -9.72
N TYR A 205 5.80 -0.77 -9.01
CA TYR A 205 4.75 -1.74 -9.32
C TYR A 205 3.67 -1.63 -8.27
N THR A 206 2.42 -1.52 -8.70
CA THR A 206 1.24 -1.54 -7.83
C THR A 206 0.37 -2.73 -8.19
N ILE A 207 0.24 -3.70 -7.27
CA ILE A 207 -0.42 -4.98 -7.54
C ILE A 207 -1.49 -5.24 -6.48
N PRO A 208 -2.77 -5.42 -6.88
CA PRO A 208 -3.83 -5.74 -5.94
C PRO A 208 -3.85 -7.22 -5.56
N PHE A 209 -4.21 -7.50 -4.31
CA PHE A 209 -4.51 -8.83 -3.79
C PHE A 209 -5.79 -8.78 -2.96
N ASP A 210 -6.64 -9.78 -3.15
CA ASP A 210 -7.90 -9.88 -2.43
C ASP A 210 -7.84 -10.97 -1.37
N PHE A 211 -8.54 -10.74 -0.26
CA PHE A 211 -8.59 -11.64 0.89
C PHE A 211 -10.00 -11.76 1.45
N GLU A 212 -10.28 -12.91 2.02
CA GLU A 212 -11.43 -13.13 2.88
C GLU A 212 -10.93 -13.33 4.32
N VAL A 213 -11.51 -12.59 5.24
CA VAL A 213 -11.18 -12.58 6.68
C VAL A 213 -12.42 -13.05 7.45
N MET A 214 -12.21 -14.00 8.36
CA MET A 214 -13.27 -14.58 9.20
C MET A 214 -13.45 -13.90 10.56
#